data_AF-A0A8J7XSD9-F1
#
_entry.id   AF-A0A8J7XSD9-F1
#
_cell.length_a   1.000
_cell.length_b   1.000
_cell.length_c   1.000
_cell.angle_alpha   90.00
_cell.angle_beta   90.00
_cell.angle_gamma   90.00
#
_symmetry.space_group_name_H-M   'P 1'
#
loop_
_entity.id
_entity.type
_entity.pdbx_description
1 polymer ?
#
loop_
_entity_poly.entity_id
_entity_poly.type
_entity_poly.pdbx_seq_one_letter_code
_entity_poly.pdbx_strand_id
1 'polypeptide(L)' 'MERIKLSDEEVEYLKAFVKKGRKSARELTRARILLLVNGGRTEMEIKDILGIS' A
#
# COMPACT_ATOMS: atom_id res chain seq x y z
N MET A 1 5.84 4.73 -12.56
CA MET A 1 5.52 5.11 -11.18
C MET A 1 6.71 5.84 -10.57
N GLU A 2 6.49 7.03 -10.00
CA GLU A 2 7.51 7.66 -9.15
C GLU A 2 7.73 6.82 -7.89
N ARG A 3 8.97 6.74 -7.42
CA ARG A 3 9.28 6.06 -6.15
C ARG A 3 8.77 6.95 -5.02
N ILE A 4 7.67 6.55 -4.40
CA ILE A 4 7.18 7.18 -3.19
C ILE A 4 8.08 6.75 -2.04
N LYS A 5 8.59 7.72 -1.26
CA LYS A 5 9.29 7.46 -0.01
C LYS A 5 8.46 8.03 1.13
N LEU A 6 7.88 7.13 1.90
CA LEU A 6 7.09 7.45 3.08
C LEU A 6 8.01 7.67 4.28
N SER A 7 7.59 8.53 5.21
CA SER A 7 8.19 8.61 6.53
C SER A 7 7.81 7.39 7.39
N ASP A 8 8.56 7.16 8.47
CA ASP A 8 8.25 6.07 9.40
C ASP A 8 6.85 6.24 10.02
N GLU A 9 6.43 7.48 10.30
CA GLU A 9 5.09 7.79 10.82
C GLU A 9 3.99 7.43 9.81
N GLU A 10 4.19 7.75 8.52
CA GLU A 10 3.26 7.40 7.45
C GLU A 10 3.17 5.88 7.25
N VAL A 11 4.31 5.18 7.34
CA VAL A 11 4.34 3.72 7.26
C VAL A 11 3.56 3.09 8.41
N GLU A 12 3.78 3.54 9.64
CA GLU A 12 3.06 3.02 10.82
C GLU A 12 1.58 3.34 10.76
N TYR A 13 1.21 4.55 10.32
CA TYR A 13 -0.17 4.91 10.06
C TYR A 13 -0.82 3.97 9.04
N LEU A 14 -0.18 3.73 7.89
CA LEU A 14 -0.73 2.87 6.83
C LEU A 14 -0.83 1.40 7.28
N LYS A 15 0.15 0.89 8.02
CA LYS A 15 0.09 -0.46 8.63
C LYS A 15 -1.09 -0.58 9.59
N ALA A 16 -1.28 0.39 10.47
CA ALA A 16 -2.42 0.43 11.39
C ALA A 16 -3.74 0.56 10.62
N PHE A 17 -3.76 1.35 9.54
CA PHE A 17 -4.92 1.55 8.67
C PHE A 17 -5.37 0.24 8.03
N VAL A 18 -4.46 -0.53 7.43
CA VAL A 18 -4.81 -1.82 6.80
C VAL A 18 -5.19 -2.88 7.84
N LYS A 19 -4.61 -2.84 9.05
CA LYS A 19 -4.91 -3.79 10.14
C LYS A 19 -6.30 -3.59 10.73
N LYS A 20 -6.79 -2.34 10.82
CA LYS A 20 -8.11 -2.03 11.42
C LYS A 20 -9.29 -2.55 10.60
N GLY A 21 -9.16 -2.70 9.28
CA GLY A 21 -10.16 -3.33 8.39
C GLY A 21 -11.53 -2.64 8.25
N ARG A 22 -11.84 -1.58 9.01
CA ARG A 22 -13.13 -0.85 9.00
C ARG A 22 -13.29 0.17 7.86
N LYS A 23 -12.61 -0.04 6.72
CA LYS A 23 -12.53 0.91 5.61
C LYS A 23 -12.96 0.24 4.31
N SER A 24 -13.29 1.04 3.29
CA SER A 24 -13.70 0.48 2.00
C SER A 24 -12.58 -0.37 1.40
N ALA A 25 -12.95 -1.39 0.61
CA ALA A 25 -11.99 -2.22 -0.09
C ALA A 25 -11.00 -1.37 -0.92
N ARG A 26 -11.50 -0.30 -1.57
CA ARG A 26 -10.68 0.63 -2.35
C ARG A 26 -9.64 1.35 -1.49
N GLU A 27 -10.02 1.86 -0.32
CA GLU A 27 -9.08 2.52 0.59
C GLU A 27 -8.01 1.56 1.10
N LEU A 28 -8.40 0.34 1.47
CA LEU A 28 -7.47 -0.70 1.92
C LEU A 28 -6.49 -1.09 0.82
N THR A 29 -6.98 -1.27 -0.41
CA THR A 29 -6.13 -1.56 -1.58
C THR A 29 -5.15 -0.43 -1.84
N ARG A 30 -5.58 0.85 -1.81
CA ARG A 30 -4.66 1.98 -1.99
C ARG A 30 -3.60 2.05 -0.90
N ALA A 31 -3.96 1.82 0.37
CA ALA A 31 -3.01 1.78 1.47
C ALA A 31 -1.96 0.68 1.29
N ARG A 32 -2.38 -0.51 0.82
CA ARG A 32 -1.46 -1.62 0.49
C ARG A 32 -0.53 -1.25 -0.67
N ILE A 33 -1.04 -0.62 -1.73
CA ILE A 33 -0.23 -0.15 -2.86
C ILE A 33 0.85 0.82 -2.36
N LEU A 34 0.49 1.82 -1.55
CA LEU A 34 1.44 2.79 -1.01
C LEU A 34 2.57 2.13 -0.19
N LEU A 35 2.23 1.15 0.66
CA LEU A 35 3.21 0.39 1.43
C LEU A 35 4.15 -0.43 0.52
N LEU A 36 3.63 -1.03 -0.54
CA LEU A 36 4.43 -1.84 -1.48
C LEU A 36 5.34 -0.98 -2.35
N VAL A 37 4.84 0.16 -2.86
CA VAL A 37 5.65 1.13 -3.61
C VAL A 37 6.79 1.67 -2.73
N ASN A 38 6.50 2.02 -1.47
CA ASN A 38 7.52 2.45 -0.52
C ASN A 38 8.57 1.35 -0.24
N GLY A 39 8.14 0.08 -0.23
CA GLY A 39 9.02 -1.09 -0.14
C GLY A 39 9.82 -1.38 -1.42
N GLY A 40 9.71 -0.55 -2.46
CA GLY A 40 10.45 -0.68 -3.71
C GLY A 40 9.86 -1.69 -4.70
N ARG A 41 8.62 -2.15 -4.50
CA ARG A 41 7.95 -3.05 -5.44
C ARG A 41 7.55 -2.29 -6.70
N THR A 42 7.69 -2.97 -7.83
CA THR A 42 7.25 -2.51 -9.14
C THR A 42 5.74 -2.64 -9.28
N GLU A 43 5.17 -1.93 -10.26
CA GLU A 43 3.75 -2.02 -10.56
C GLU A 43 3.30 -3.45 -10.91
N MET A 44 4.12 -4.20 -11.66
CA MET A 44 3.82 -5.60 -12.00
C MET A 44 3.75 -6.47 -10.75
N GLU A 45 4.75 -6.39 -9.86
CA GLU A 45 4.74 -7.12 -8.59
C GLU A 45 3.54 -6.74 -7.72
N ILE A 46 3.13 -5.46 -7.71
CA ILE A 46 1.97 -5.01 -6.94
C ILE A 46 0.68 -5.58 -7.50
N LYS A 47 0.52 -5.60 -8.83
CA LYS A 47 -0.64 -6.23 -9.49
C LYS A 47 -0.73 -7.71 -9.14
N ASP A 48 0.39 -8.43 -9.19
CA ASP A 48 0.46 -9.84 -8.86
C ASP A 48 0.15 -10.11 -7.38
N ILE A 49 0.73 -9.32 -6.46
CA ILE A 49 0.50 -9.45 -5.02
C ILE A 49 -0.97 -9.17 -4.64
N LEU A 50 -1.58 -8.16 -5.27
CA LEU A 50 -2.92 -7.72 -4.91
C LEU A 50 -4.04 -8.35 -5.75
N GLY A 51 -3.70 -9.06 -6.83
CA GLY A 51 -4.67 -9.64 -7.76
C GLY A 51 -5.54 -8.59 -8.45
N ILE A 52 -4.98 -7.41 -8.73
CA ILE A 52 -5.69 -6.29 -9.35
C ILE A 52 -5.28 -6.15 -10.83
N SER A 53 -6.27 -5.95 -11.69
CA SER A 53 -6.10 -5.78 -13.14
C SER A 53 -5.91 -4.32 -13.54
#